data_AF-A0A2R5L085-F1
#
_entry.id   AF-A0A2R5L085-F1
#
_cell.length_a   1.000
_cell.length_b   1.000
_cell.length_c   1.000
_cell.angle_alpha   90.00
_cell.angle_beta   90.00
_cell.angle_gamma   90.00
#
_symmetry.space_group_name_H-M   'P 1'
#
loop_
_entity.id
_entity.type
_entity.pdbx_description
1 polymer ?
#
loop_
_entity_poly.entity_id
_entity_poly.type
_entity_poly.pdbx_seq_one_letter_code
_entity_poly.pdbx_strand_id
1 'polypeptide(L)'
;MTKASGLWLLKASEKNPLLTSTIGTGQLMDHALSNKVRKIIICIGGSATNDGGAGMAYALGYRFYDDNNSSIVPNGGNLSSIRRIESSSVSSSIRTTEILVACDVDNPLTGPNGATAIYGPQKGADDKKRRILENGLKSLAELWRRDLGSNVSSKPGSGAAGGLGGGLMAFCGAKLGSGFDIISEQMKLTEKLRDADLIITGEGKIDRSTKSGKVPSGVASLAKSRGIPCVAIGGSVPINESANDDLLSFSLCNE
;
A
#
# COMPACT_ATOMS: atom_id res chain seq x y z
N MET A 1 -0.12 -3.61 7.09
CA MET A 1 0.51 -4.79 6.44
C MET A 1 1.86 -5.16 7.04
N THR A 2 2.74 -4.18 7.26
CA THR A 2 4.16 -4.43 7.55
C THR A 2 4.49 -5.06 8.88
N LYS A 3 3.59 -4.99 9.86
CA LYS A 3 3.71 -5.79 11.09
C LYS A 3 3.78 -7.29 10.82
N ALA A 4 3.18 -7.77 9.72
CA ALA A 4 3.18 -9.18 9.32
C ALA A 4 4.06 -9.48 8.09
N SER A 5 4.29 -8.50 7.22
CA SER A 5 4.93 -8.70 5.90
C SER A 5 5.93 -7.60 5.55
N GLY A 6 6.53 -6.96 6.57
CA GLY A 6 7.40 -5.79 6.43
C GLY A 6 8.87 -6.12 6.21
N LEU A 7 9.59 -5.25 5.52
CA LEU A 7 11.01 -5.41 5.18
C LEU A 7 11.92 -5.44 6.42
N TRP A 8 11.53 -4.74 7.49
CA TRP A 8 12.26 -4.69 8.75
C TRP A 8 12.17 -5.96 9.60
N LEU A 9 11.31 -6.91 9.22
CA LEU A 9 11.24 -8.23 9.85
C LEU A 9 12.35 -9.16 9.36
N LEU A 10 13.09 -8.76 8.31
CA LEU A 10 14.10 -9.58 7.66
C LEU A 10 15.50 -9.00 7.85
N LYS A 11 16.46 -9.89 8.11
CA LYS A 11 17.89 -9.60 7.94
C LYS A 11 18.19 -9.40 6.47
N ALA A 12 19.30 -8.72 6.18
CA ALA A 12 19.74 -8.50 4.80
C ALA A 12 19.87 -9.81 3.99
N SER A 13 20.38 -10.88 4.61
CA SER A 13 20.53 -12.20 4.00
C SER A 13 19.21 -12.94 3.76
N GLU A 14 18.13 -12.56 4.45
CA GLU A 14 16.81 -13.18 4.35
C GLU A 14 15.93 -12.51 3.27
N LYS A 15 16.38 -11.38 2.71
CA LYS A 15 15.67 -10.62 1.68
C LYS A 15 15.63 -11.40 0.36
N ASN A 16 14.54 -12.14 0.15
CA ASN A 16 14.28 -12.85 -1.11
C ASN A 16 12.80 -12.71 -1.52
N PRO A 17 12.48 -11.80 -2.47
CA PRO A 17 11.11 -11.51 -2.84
C PRO A 17 10.43 -12.64 -3.64
N LEU A 18 11.18 -13.67 -4.05
CA LEU A 18 10.60 -14.89 -4.61
C LEU A 18 9.95 -15.77 -3.53
N LEU A 19 10.38 -15.64 -2.27
CA LEU A 19 9.95 -16.49 -1.15
C LEU A 19 9.03 -15.76 -0.17
N THR A 20 9.17 -14.44 -0.04
CA THR A 20 8.33 -13.66 0.88
C THR A 20 6.88 -13.64 0.43
N SER A 21 5.96 -13.61 1.40
CA SER A 21 4.52 -13.72 1.14
C SER A 21 3.69 -12.76 2.01
N THR A 22 2.54 -12.35 1.47
CA THR A 22 1.55 -11.51 2.16
C THR A 22 0.54 -12.30 2.98
N ILE A 23 0.72 -13.62 3.17
CA ILE A 23 -0.18 -14.48 3.98
C ILE A 23 -0.48 -13.87 5.36
N GLY A 24 0.54 -13.39 6.08
CA GLY A 24 0.35 -12.78 7.39
C GLY A 24 -0.50 -11.50 7.36
N THR A 25 -0.47 -10.74 6.26
CA THR A 25 -1.37 -9.60 6.07
C THR A 25 -2.82 -10.07 5.89
N GLY A 26 -3.04 -11.13 5.10
CA GLY A 26 -4.37 -11.73 4.93
C GLY A 26 -4.92 -12.32 6.23
N GLN A 27 -4.08 -12.93 7.07
CA GLN A 27 -4.47 -13.41 8.40
C GLN A 27 -4.95 -12.29 9.33
N LEU A 28 -4.26 -11.13 9.33
CA LEU A 28 -4.72 -9.96 10.08
C LEU A 28 -6.07 -9.43 9.57
N MET A 29 -6.28 -9.46 8.26
CA MET A 29 -7.56 -9.07 7.65
C MET A 29 -8.67 -10.06 8.00
N ASP A 30 -8.42 -11.36 7.90
CA ASP A 30 -9.38 -12.40 8.27
C ASP A 30 -9.82 -12.29 9.74
N HIS A 31 -8.87 -12.02 10.63
CA HIS A 31 -9.17 -11.75 12.03
C HIS A 31 -10.06 -10.52 12.21
N ALA A 32 -9.77 -9.41 11.50
CA ALA A 32 -10.62 -8.21 11.55
C ALA A 32 -12.04 -8.48 11.00
N LEU A 33 -12.15 -9.21 9.88
CA LEU A 33 -13.41 -9.59 9.25
C LEU A 33 -14.24 -10.51 10.15
N SER A 34 -13.61 -11.43 10.86
CA SER A 34 -14.26 -12.31 11.84
C SER A 34 -14.90 -11.54 13.00
N ASN A 35 -14.37 -10.34 13.31
CA ASN A 35 -14.96 -9.41 14.28
C ASN A 35 -16.08 -8.54 13.68
N LYS A 36 -16.56 -8.85 12.45
CA LYS A 36 -17.68 -8.17 11.77
C LYS A 36 -17.52 -6.66 11.65
N VAL A 37 -16.27 -6.19 11.46
CA VAL A 37 -15.99 -4.77 11.24
C VAL A 37 -16.61 -4.30 9.92
N ARG A 38 -17.15 -3.08 9.91
CA ARG A 38 -17.74 -2.47 8.70
C ARG A 38 -16.70 -1.83 7.78
N LYS A 39 -15.56 -1.43 8.33
CA LYS A 39 -14.48 -0.74 7.61
C LYS A 39 -13.12 -1.26 8.06
N ILE A 40 -12.20 -1.47 7.12
CA ILE A 40 -10.79 -1.76 7.36
C ILE A 40 -9.96 -0.72 6.62
N ILE A 41 -9.06 -0.04 7.33
CA ILE A 41 -8.05 0.84 6.73
C ILE A 41 -6.71 0.10 6.77
N ILE A 42 -6.06 -0.05 5.62
CA ILE A 42 -4.81 -0.79 5.49
C ILE A 42 -3.70 0.13 4.99
N CYS A 43 -2.65 0.28 5.81
CA CYS A 43 -1.41 0.92 5.39
C CYS A 43 -0.44 -0.13 4.84
N ILE A 44 0.06 0.10 3.62
CA ILE A 44 0.85 -0.90 2.86
C ILE A 44 2.33 -0.54 2.64
N GLY A 45 2.78 0.66 3.00
CA GLY A 45 4.19 1.06 2.84
C GLY A 45 5.15 0.22 3.69
N GLY A 46 6.35 -0.08 3.16
CA GLY A 46 7.42 -0.81 3.87
C GLY A 46 7.43 -2.34 3.70
N SER A 47 6.78 -2.87 2.66
CA SER A 47 6.65 -4.31 2.39
C SER A 47 7.97 -5.03 2.08
N ALA A 48 8.10 -6.30 2.49
CA ALA A 48 9.14 -7.24 2.04
C ALA A 48 8.77 -8.03 0.77
N THR A 49 7.50 -7.96 0.35
CA THR A 49 6.87 -8.93 -0.56
C THR A 49 6.81 -8.44 -2.00
N ASN A 50 6.71 -9.37 -2.95
CA ASN A 50 6.44 -9.08 -4.37
C ASN A 50 5.56 -10.18 -5.00
N ASP A 51 4.53 -10.60 -4.27
CA ASP A 51 3.61 -11.69 -4.61
C ASP A 51 2.27 -11.18 -5.16
N GLY A 52 2.13 -9.88 -5.45
CA GLY A 52 0.90 -9.30 -5.96
C GLY A 52 -0.28 -9.36 -4.98
N GLY A 53 -0.03 -9.62 -3.68
CA GLY A 53 -1.11 -9.86 -2.72
C GLY A 53 -1.77 -11.23 -2.85
N ALA A 54 -1.21 -12.15 -3.65
CA ALA A 54 -1.76 -13.50 -3.79
C ALA A 54 -1.69 -14.28 -2.45
N GLY A 55 -0.64 -14.08 -1.65
CA GLY A 55 -0.54 -14.66 -0.31
C GLY A 55 -1.66 -14.19 0.63
N MET A 56 -1.97 -12.88 0.62
CA MET A 56 -3.09 -12.30 1.35
C MET A 56 -4.42 -12.93 0.89
N ALA A 57 -4.64 -13.05 -0.41
CA ALA A 57 -5.84 -13.67 -0.95
C ALA A 57 -5.96 -15.15 -0.54
N TYR A 58 -4.86 -15.90 -0.56
CA TYR A 58 -4.83 -17.29 -0.11
C TYR A 58 -5.31 -17.43 1.35
N ALA A 59 -4.83 -16.56 2.23
CA ALA A 59 -5.24 -16.54 3.64
C ALA A 59 -6.72 -16.14 3.82
N LEU A 60 -7.27 -15.34 2.92
CA LEU A 60 -8.69 -14.94 2.89
C LEU A 60 -9.62 -15.99 2.25
N GLY A 61 -9.10 -17.17 1.91
CA GLY A 61 -9.89 -18.29 1.40
C GLY A 61 -9.87 -18.47 -0.12
N TYR A 62 -9.14 -17.65 -0.87
CA TYR A 62 -8.90 -17.91 -2.29
C TYR A 62 -8.04 -19.16 -2.46
N ARG A 63 -8.26 -19.88 -3.56
CA ARG A 63 -7.45 -21.07 -3.93
C ARG A 63 -6.84 -20.86 -5.30
N PHE A 64 -5.60 -21.32 -5.45
CA PHE A 64 -4.78 -21.17 -6.64
C PHE A 64 -4.40 -22.56 -7.13
N TYR A 65 -4.48 -22.78 -8.44
CA TYR A 65 -4.22 -24.08 -9.05
C TYR A 65 -3.28 -23.94 -10.25
N ASP A 66 -2.46 -24.96 -10.49
CA ASP A 66 -1.58 -25.07 -11.67
C ASP A 66 -2.26 -25.76 -12.86
N ASP A 67 -1.47 -26.06 -13.91
CA ASP A 67 -1.92 -26.77 -15.13
C ASP A 67 -2.44 -28.20 -14.83
N ASN A 68 -1.97 -28.82 -13.74
CA ASN A 68 -2.39 -30.15 -13.30
C ASN A 68 -3.55 -30.10 -12.29
N ASN A 69 -4.16 -28.93 -12.11
CA ASN A 69 -5.18 -28.66 -11.10
C ASN A 69 -4.70 -28.95 -9.65
N SER A 70 -3.39 -28.91 -9.42
CA SER A 70 -2.78 -29.07 -8.10
C SER A 70 -2.76 -27.73 -7.36
N SER A 71 -3.02 -27.76 -6.05
CA SER A 71 -3.10 -26.54 -5.24
C SER A 71 -1.72 -25.90 -5.05
N ILE A 72 -1.65 -24.58 -5.24
CA ILE A 72 -0.47 -23.75 -5.00
C ILE A 72 -0.71 -22.84 -3.80
N VAL A 73 0.26 -22.78 -2.88
CA VAL A 73 0.41 -21.65 -1.96
C VAL A 73 1.23 -20.57 -2.67
N PRO A 74 0.65 -19.40 -2.99
CA PRO A 74 1.30 -18.43 -3.85
C PRO A 74 2.38 -17.62 -3.11
N ASN A 75 3.45 -17.33 -3.84
CA ASN A 75 4.52 -16.40 -3.47
C ASN A 75 5.05 -15.73 -4.75
N GLY A 76 6.00 -14.79 -4.63
CA GLY A 76 6.53 -14.09 -5.80
C GLY A 76 7.18 -15.01 -6.84
N GLY A 77 7.77 -16.14 -6.42
CA GLY A 77 8.50 -17.04 -7.30
C GLY A 77 7.65 -17.99 -8.14
N ASN A 78 6.40 -18.26 -7.73
CA ASN A 78 5.55 -19.26 -8.39
C ASN A 78 4.30 -18.68 -9.07
N LEU A 79 4.12 -17.36 -9.10
CA LEU A 79 2.94 -16.73 -9.72
C LEU A 79 2.72 -17.15 -11.18
N SER A 80 3.79 -17.30 -11.97
CA SER A 80 3.69 -17.73 -13.38
C SER A 80 3.26 -19.19 -13.55
N SER A 81 3.29 -20.00 -12.50
CA SER A 81 2.79 -21.39 -12.53
C SER A 81 1.30 -21.47 -12.25
N ILE A 82 0.70 -20.40 -11.75
CA ILE A 82 -0.74 -20.35 -11.46
C ILE A 82 -1.51 -20.27 -12.76
N ARG A 83 -2.59 -21.04 -12.83
CA ARG A 83 -3.46 -21.16 -13.99
C ARG A 83 -4.91 -20.89 -13.71
N ARG A 84 -5.35 -20.96 -12.45
CA ARG A 84 -6.73 -20.73 -12.06
C ARG A 84 -6.81 -20.20 -10.63
N ILE A 85 -7.66 -19.21 -10.43
CA ILE A 85 -8.06 -18.66 -9.14
C ILE A 85 -9.51 -19.07 -8.88
N GLU A 86 -9.77 -19.57 -7.68
CA GLU A 86 -11.10 -19.93 -7.22
C GLU A 86 -11.47 -19.14 -5.97
N SER A 87 -12.73 -18.70 -5.91
CA SER A 87 -13.26 -17.84 -4.85
C SER A 87 -14.47 -18.42 -4.11
N SER A 88 -14.81 -19.69 -4.35
CA SER A 88 -16.00 -20.36 -3.77
C SER A 88 -15.99 -20.40 -2.24
N SER A 89 -14.80 -20.47 -1.63
CA SER A 89 -14.60 -20.54 -0.17
C SER A 89 -14.39 -19.16 0.47
N VAL A 90 -14.49 -18.07 -0.29
CA VAL A 90 -14.22 -16.71 0.18
C VAL A 90 -15.44 -16.20 0.93
N SER A 91 -15.24 -15.71 2.16
CA SER A 91 -16.32 -15.14 2.97
C SER A 91 -17.01 -13.96 2.28
N SER A 92 -18.34 -13.91 2.36
CA SER A 92 -19.13 -12.78 1.87
C SER A 92 -18.80 -11.47 2.59
N SER A 93 -18.26 -11.55 3.82
CA SER A 93 -17.87 -10.36 4.60
C SER A 93 -16.85 -9.48 3.87
N ILE A 94 -15.96 -10.07 3.06
CA ILE A 94 -14.99 -9.32 2.25
C ILE A 94 -15.68 -8.37 1.28
N ARG A 95 -16.85 -8.74 0.75
CA ARG A 95 -17.60 -7.91 -0.21
C ARG A 95 -18.43 -6.82 0.47
N THR A 96 -18.81 -7.02 1.74
CA THR A 96 -19.66 -6.10 2.49
C THR A 96 -18.86 -5.12 3.36
N THR A 97 -17.63 -5.45 3.70
CA THR A 97 -16.73 -4.59 4.47
C THR A 97 -16.05 -3.58 3.54
N GLU A 98 -16.12 -2.30 3.89
CA GLU A 98 -15.38 -1.26 3.17
C GLU A 98 -13.88 -1.39 3.46
N ILE A 99 -13.08 -1.57 2.41
CA ILE A 99 -11.61 -1.68 2.55
C ILE A 99 -10.96 -0.48 1.87
N LEU A 100 -10.32 0.35 2.68
CA LEU A 100 -9.55 1.52 2.24
C LEU A 100 -8.06 1.22 2.37
N VAL A 101 -7.28 1.60 1.36
CA VAL A 101 -5.84 1.36 1.31
C VAL A 101 -5.12 2.69 1.23
N ALA A 102 -4.34 3.00 2.26
CA ALA A 102 -3.45 4.16 2.26
C ALA A 102 -2.26 3.88 1.33
N CYS A 103 -2.22 4.59 0.21
CA CYS A 103 -1.25 4.41 -0.86
C CYS A 103 -0.84 5.77 -1.45
N ASP A 104 0.39 6.18 -1.17
CA ASP A 104 0.93 7.50 -1.59
C ASP A 104 1.82 7.41 -2.84
N VAL A 105 1.69 6.33 -3.62
CA VAL A 105 2.46 6.10 -4.85
C VAL A 105 1.54 5.66 -5.97
N ASP A 106 1.86 6.08 -7.20
CA ASP A 106 1.03 5.83 -8.39
C ASP A 106 1.55 4.70 -9.28
N ASN A 107 2.66 4.06 -8.91
CA ASN A 107 3.29 3.01 -9.70
C ASN A 107 2.29 1.90 -10.10
N PRO A 108 2.18 1.55 -11.40
CA PRO A 108 1.33 0.45 -11.85
C PRO A 108 1.89 -0.91 -11.41
N LEU A 109 1.14 -1.99 -11.63
CA LEU A 109 1.57 -3.33 -11.22
C LEU A 109 2.89 -3.76 -11.88
N THR A 110 2.99 -3.55 -13.20
CA THR A 110 4.06 -4.07 -14.07
C THR A 110 4.62 -2.97 -14.97
N GLY A 111 5.75 -3.23 -15.62
CA GLY A 111 6.41 -2.33 -16.57
C GLY A 111 7.59 -1.56 -15.95
N PRO A 112 8.19 -0.60 -16.70
CA PRO A 112 9.37 0.13 -16.26
C PRO A 112 9.19 0.91 -14.95
N ASN A 113 7.96 1.40 -14.71
CA ASN A 113 7.57 2.08 -13.48
C ASN A 113 6.80 1.16 -12.52
N GLY A 114 6.83 -0.15 -12.75
CA GLY A 114 6.04 -1.14 -12.02
C GLY A 114 6.62 -1.55 -10.67
N ALA A 115 5.89 -2.39 -9.95
CA ALA A 115 6.24 -2.84 -8.60
C ALA A 115 7.67 -3.44 -8.52
N THR A 116 7.96 -4.38 -9.41
CA THR A 116 9.22 -5.12 -9.45
C THR A 116 10.38 -4.23 -9.88
N ALA A 117 10.17 -3.37 -10.87
CA ALA A 117 11.22 -2.50 -11.41
C ALA A 117 11.70 -1.47 -10.38
N ILE A 118 10.74 -0.80 -9.71
CA ILE A 118 11.03 0.30 -8.79
C ILE A 118 11.40 -0.19 -7.39
N TYR A 119 10.68 -1.19 -6.86
CA TYR A 119 10.83 -1.60 -5.45
C TYR A 119 11.47 -2.97 -5.25
N GLY A 120 11.69 -3.75 -6.33
CA GLY A 120 12.37 -5.05 -6.25
C GLY A 120 13.80 -4.98 -5.70
N PRO A 121 14.66 -4.05 -6.14
CA PRO A 121 16.06 -4.01 -5.69
C PRO A 121 16.24 -3.91 -4.17
N GLN A 122 15.51 -2.99 -3.52
CA GLN A 122 15.56 -2.83 -2.05
C GLN A 122 15.06 -4.06 -1.27
N LYS A 123 14.29 -4.95 -1.92
CA LYS A 123 13.78 -6.22 -1.39
C LYS A 123 14.70 -7.41 -1.67
N GLY A 124 15.85 -7.21 -2.34
CA GLY A 124 16.82 -8.28 -2.67
C GLY A 124 16.62 -8.92 -4.05
N ALA A 125 15.85 -8.29 -4.95
CA ALA A 125 15.69 -8.77 -6.32
C ALA A 125 16.86 -8.33 -7.21
N ASP A 126 17.72 -9.27 -7.61
CA ASP A 126 18.64 -9.10 -8.74
C ASP A 126 17.90 -9.19 -10.08
N ASP A 127 18.61 -8.99 -11.18
CA ASP A 127 18.05 -9.00 -12.55
C ASP A 127 17.30 -10.28 -12.89
N LYS A 128 17.79 -11.44 -12.45
CA LYS A 128 17.14 -12.73 -12.71
C LYS A 128 15.85 -12.82 -11.92
N LYS A 129 15.88 -12.49 -10.61
CA LYS A 129 14.68 -12.47 -9.76
C LYS A 129 13.65 -11.48 -10.29
N ARG A 130 14.08 -10.29 -10.74
CA ARG A 130 13.18 -9.26 -11.31
C ARG A 130 12.45 -9.77 -12.55
N ARG A 131 13.10 -10.50 -13.45
CA ARG A 131 12.41 -11.09 -14.61
C ARG A 131 11.33 -12.10 -14.21
N ILE A 132 11.62 -12.96 -13.23
CA ILE A 132 10.66 -13.95 -12.71
C ILE A 132 9.45 -13.24 -12.10
N LEU A 133 9.70 -12.27 -11.21
CA LEU A 133 8.66 -11.51 -10.52
C LEU A 133 7.79 -10.71 -11.48
N GLU A 134 8.40 -10.05 -12.47
CA GLU A 134 7.69 -9.26 -13.50
C GLU A 134 6.75 -10.15 -14.32
N ASN A 135 7.23 -11.31 -14.78
CA ASN A 135 6.40 -12.27 -15.50
C ASN A 135 5.30 -12.84 -14.61
N GLY A 136 5.61 -13.10 -13.33
CA GLY A 136 4.64 -13.54 -12.33
C GLY A 136 3.49 -12.56 -12.14
N LEU A 137 3.81 -11.27 -11.98
CA LEU A 137 2.80 -10.22 -11.84
C LEU A 137 1.96 -10.03 -13.11
N LYS A 138 2.56 -10.16 -14.30
CA LYS A 138 1.82 -10.13 -15.58
C LYS A 138 0.82 -11.28 -15.67
N SER A 139 1.25 -12.51 -15.38
CA SER A 139 0.37 -13.68 -15.33
C SER A 139 -0.75 -13.49 -14.30
N LEU A 140 -0.42 -12.97 -13.11
CA LEU A 140 -1.43 -12.72 -12.08
C LEU A 140 -2.47 -11.67 -12.51
N ALA A 141 -2.06 -10.60 -13.20
CA ALA A 141 -2.98 -9.60 -13.73
C ALA A 141 -3.96 -10.19 -14.77
N GLU A 142 -3.49 -11.10 -15.61
CA GLU A 142 -4.35 -11.82 -16.56
C GLU A 142 -5.38 -12.68 -15.83
N LEU A 143 -4.97 -13.36 -14.76
CA LEU A 143 -5.86 -14.16 -13.91
C LEU A 143 -6.89 -13.29 -13.19
N TRP A 144 -6.53 -12.11 -12.68
CA TRP A 144 -7.49 -11.17 -12.11
C TRP A 144 -8.57 -10.78 -13.11
N ARG A 145 -8.19 -10.50 -14.35
CA ARG A 145 -9.15 -10.16 -15.40
C ARG A 145 -10.04 -11.35 -15.75
N ARG A 146 -9.46 -12.54 -15.90
CA ARG A 146 -10.16 -13.74 -16.38
C ARG A 146 -11.06 -14.37 -15.31
N ASP A 147 -10.54 -14.56 -14.10
CA ASP A 147 -11.22 -15.35 -13.06
C ASP A 147 -12.01 -14.48 -12.08
N LEU A 148 -11.63 -13.22 -11.91
CA LEU A 148 -12.28 -12.29 -10.98
C LEU A 148 -13.03 -11.16 -11.70
N GLY A 149 -12.90 -11.05 -13.03
CA GLY A 149 -13.47 -9.94 -13.79
C GLY A 149 -12.85 -8.57 -13.47
N SER A 150 -11.66 -8.54 -12.85
CA SER A 150 -11.06 -7.31 -12.32
C SER A 150 -9.89 -6.83 -13.17
N ASN A 151 -10.00 -5.61 -13.72
CA ASN A 151 -8.96 -4.97 -14.53
C ASN A 151 -8.36 -3.77 -13.76
N VAL A 152 -7.36 -4.05 -12.94
CA VAL A 152 -6.75 -3.06 -12.03
C VAL A 152 -5.23 -2.95 -12.15
N SER A 153 -4.60 -3.73 -13.02
CA SER A 153 -3.13 -3.80 -13.14
C SER A 153 -2.48 -2.51 -13.63
N SER A 154 -3.22 -1.67 -14.35
CA SER A 154 -2.78 -0.34 -14.80
C SER A 154 -3.27 0.81 -13.91
N LYS A 155 -4.10 0.53 -12.89
CA LYS A 155 -4.59 1.59 -12.01
C LYS A 155 -3.44 2.18 -11.19
N PRO A 156 -3.45 3.50 -10.93
CA PRO A 156 -2.48 4.13 -10.04
C PRO A 156 -2.41 3.40 -8.69
N GLY A 157 -1.19 3.13 -8.23
CA GLY A 157 -0.91 2.46 -6.97
C GLY A 157 -1.12 0.94 -6.97
N SER A 158 -1.50 0.34 -8.11
CA SER A 158 -1.62 -1.11 -8.21
C SER A 158 -0.30 -1.85 -7.96
N GLY A 159 0.85 -1.23 -8.22
CA GLY A 159 2.17 -1.76 -7.91
C GLY A 159 2.65 -1.56 -6.48
N ALA A 160 1.90 -0.79 -5.68
CA ALA A 160 2.30 -0.51 -4.31
C ALA A 160 2.48 -1.80 -3.50
N ALA A 161 3.50 -1.78 -2.64
CA ALA A 161 3.83 -2.90 -1.76
C ALA A 161 4.06 -4.25 -2.48
N GLY A 162 4.69 -4.21 -3.67
CA GLY A 162 4.97 -5.43 -4.44
C GLY A 162 3.74 -6.01 -5.14
N GLY A 163 2.81 -5.13 -5.53
CA GLY A 163 1.55 -5.47 -6.17
C GLY A 163 0.40 -5.77 -5.22
N LEU A 164 0.60 -5.67 -3.89
CA LEU A 164 -0.48 -5.83 -2.92
C LEU A 164 -1.58 -4.76 -3.10
N GLY A 165 -1.24 -3.53 -3.50
CA GLY A 165 -2.25 -2.52 -3.83
C GLY A 165 -3.22 -3.01 -4.92
N GLY A 166 -2.69 -3.58 -6.00
CA GLY A 166 -3.44 -4.26 -7.05
C GLY A 166 -4.23 -5.45 -6.54
N GLY A 167 -3.62 -6.30 -5.71
CA GLY A 167 -4.27 -7.46 -5.10
C GLY A 167 -5.46 -7.06 -4.21
N LEU A 168 -5.34 -6.04 -3.38
CA LEU A 168 -6.43 -5.53 -2.55
C LEU A 168 -7.60 -5.02 -3.41
N MET A 169 -7.32 -4.34 -4.52
CA MET A 169 -8.37 -3.97 -5.48
C MET A 169 -9.00 -5.19 -6.17
N ALA A 170 -8.17 -6.12 -6.64
CA ALA A 170 -8.61 -7.26 -7.45
C ALA A 170 -9.41 -8.30 -6.66
N PHE A 171 -8.89 -8.70 -5.50
CA PHE A 171 -9.48 -9.72 -4.65
C PHE A 171 -10.55 -9.13 -3.73
N CYS A 172 -10.31 -7.95 -3.15
CA CYS A 172 -11.17 -7.44 -2.07
C CYS A 172 -12.07 -6.28 -2.49
N GLY A 173 -11.98 -5.78 -3.73
CA GLY A 173 -12.72 -4.60 -4.16
C GLY A 173 -12.31 -3.32 -3.41
N ALA A 174 -11.09 -3.29 -2.86
CA ALA A 174 -10.62 -2.18 -2.04
C ALA A 174 -10.48 -0.88 -2.85
N LYS A 175 -10.57 0.25 -2.17
CA LYS A 175 -10.31 1.58 -2.74
C LYS A 175 -8.96 2.10 -2.23
N LEU A 176 -8.11 2.52 -3.16
CA LEU A 176 -6.87 3.20 -2.83
C LEU A 176 -7.14 4.70 -2.69
N GLY A 177 -6.44 5.32 -1.75
CA GLY A 177 -6.46 6.76 -1.56
C GLY A 177 -5.21 7.22 -0.82
N SER A 178 -5.00 8.54 -0.84
CA SER A 178 -3.96 9.19 -0.05
C SER A 178 -4.10 8.80 1.42
N GLY A 179 -2.98 8.43 2.05
CA GLY A 179 -2.97 8.10 3.48
C GLY A 179 -3.45 9.26 4.34
N PHE A 180 -3.08 10.49 3.97
CA PHE A 180 -3.54 11.69 4.66
C PHE A 180 -5.06 11.83 4.56
N ASP A 181 -5.63 11.75 3.36
CA ASP A 181 -7.06 11.99 3.14
C ASP A 181 -7.92 10.97 3.90
N ILE A 182 -7.55 9.69 3.81
CA ILE A 182 -8.26 8.60 4.51
C ILE A 182 -8.27 8.84 6.03
N ILE A 183 -7.13 9.21 6.61
CA ILE A 183 -7.03 9.45 8.05
C ILE A 183 -7.73 10.75 8.45
N SER A 184 -7.58 11.81 7.66
CA SER A 184 -8.23 13.11 7.86
C SER A 184 -9.74 12.97 7.91
N GLU A 185 -10.32 12.25 6.94
CA GLU A 185 -11.76 11.96 6.88
C GLU A 185 -12.20 11.11 8.08
N GLN A 186 -11.47 10.04 8.39
CA GLN A 186 -11.80 9.15 9.50
C GLN A 186 -11.74 9.86 10.87
N MET A 187 -10.82 10.82 11.03
CA MET A 187 -10.68 11.63 12.23
C MET A 187 -11.59 12.85 12.25
N LYS A 188 -12.35 13.08 11.17
CA LYS A 188 -13.21 14.25 10.94
C LYS A 188 -12.45 15.56 11.11
N LEU A 189 -11.23 15.61 10.60
CA LEU A 189 -10.31 16.74 10.82
C LEU A 189 -10.93 18.05 10.33
N THR A 190 -11.54 18.04 9.15
CA THR A 190 -12.30 19.15 8.56
C THR A 190 -13.39 19.69 9.49
N GLU A 191 -14.09 18.85 10.26
CA GLU A 191 -15.10 19.32 11.22
C GLU A 191 -14.43 19.96 12.45
N LYS A 192 -13.38 19.32 12.97
CA LYS A 192 -12.65 19.79 14.16
C LYS A 192 -11.93 21.12 13.95
N LEU A 193 -11.54 21.41 12.71
CA LEU A 193 -10.87 22.65 12.34
C LEU A 193 -11.84 23.78 11.96
N ARG A 194 -13.14 23.66 12.22
CA ARG A 194 -14.12 24.69 11.83
C ARG A 194 -13.92 26.01 12.58
N ASP A 195 -13.70 25.92 13.87
CA ASP A 195 -13.63 27.08 14.77
C ASP A 195 -12.18 27.34 15.25
N ALA A 196 -11.20 26.87 14.48
CA ALA A 196 -9.79 27.02 14.83
C ALA A 196 -9.25 28.38 14.35
N ASP A 197 -8.66 29.16 15.26
CA ASP A 197 -7.98 30.42 14.94
C ASP A 197 -6.54 30.20 14.44
N LEU A 198 -5.93 29.06 14.78
CA LEU A 198 -4.57 28.69 14.42
C LEU A 198 -4.45 27.17 14.32
N ILE A 199 -3.72 26.70 13.32
CA ILE A 199 -3.39 25.27 13.15
C ILE A 199 -1.89 25.07 13.37
N ILE A 200 -1.55 24.10 14.22
CA ILE A 200 -0.17 23.65 14.43
C ILE A 200 -0.05 22.20 13.97
N THR A 201 0.91 21.93 13.09
CA THR A 201 1.23 20.59 12.57
C THR A 201 2.72 20.30 12.70
N GLY A 202 3.17 19.10 12.32
CA GLY A 202 4.58 18.77 12.38
C GLY A 202 4.91 17.35 11.93
N GLU A 203 6.20 17.11 11.70
CA GLU A 203 6.77 15.79 11.47
C GLU A 203 8.26 15.77 11.86
N GLY A 204 8.88 14.59 11.89
CA GLY A 204 10.29 14.46 12.31
C GLY A 204 11.28 15.22 11.41
N LYS A 205 11.02 15.29 10.11
CA LYS A 205 11.82 16.05 9.16
C LYS A 205 10.92 16.63 8.07
N ILE A 206 10.91 17.96 7.96
CA ILE A 206 10.17 18.69 6.93
C ILE A 206 11.14 18.94 5.77
N ASP A 207 10.99 18.20 4.67
CA ASP A 207 11.86 18.31 3.48
C ASP A 207 11.05 18.19 2.17
N ARG A 208 11.70 18.07 1.01
CA ARG A 208 10.97 17.93 -0.27
C ARG A 208 9.99 16.76 -0.30
N SER A 209 10.20 15.69 0.47
CA SER A 209 9.27 14.56 0.54
C SER A 209 7.98 14.92 1.30
N THR A 210 7.97 16.01 2.06
CA THR A 210 6.76 16.56 2.69
C THR A 210 5.76 17.07 1.66
N LYS A 211 6.21 17.55 0.49
CA LYS A 211 5.32 17.93 -0.63
C LYS A 211 4.52 16.76 -1.18
N SER A 212 5.01 15.53 -1.02
CA SER A 212 4.43 14.32 -1.59
C SER A 212 3.29 13.73 -0.74
N GLY A 213 2.35 14.56 -0.28
CA GLY A 213 1.12 14.08 0.38
C GLY A 213 1.28 13.67 1.85
N LYS A 214 2.34 14.12 2.54
CA LYS A 214 2.51 13.89 3.97
C LYS A 214 1.62 14.79 4.82
N VAL A 215 1.51 14.45 6.12
CA VAL A 215 0.62 15.10 7.08
C VAL A 215 0.77 16.64 7.11
N PRO A 216 1.98 17.24 7.20
CA PRO A 216 2.08 18.70 7.28
C PRO A 216 1.53 19.40 6.03
N SER A 217 1.85 18.92 4.84
CA SER A 217 1.32 19.49 3.58
C SER A 217 -0.19 19.34 3.47
N GLY A 218 -0.74 18.19 3.83
CA GLY A 218 -2.19 17.97 3.81
C GLY A 218 -2.93 18.91 4.78
N VAL A 219 -2.39 19.06 6.00
CA VAL A 219 -2.94 20.01 6.99
C VAL A 219 -2.85 21.45 6.49
N ALA A 220 -1.73 21.83 5.86
CA ALA A 220 -1.52 23.16 5.31
C ALA A 220 -2.51 23.48 4.18
N SER A 221 -2.71 22.54 3.25
CA SER A 221 -3.71 22.70 2.18
C SER A 221 -5.12 22.87 2.75
N LEU A 222 -5.47 22.10 3.79
CA LEU A 222 -6.75 22.22 4.47
C LEU A 222 -6.89 23.58 5.20
N ALA A 223 -5.85 24.02 5.91
CA ALA A 223 -5.81 25.32 6.57
C ALA A 223 -5.98 26.48 5.58
N LYS A 224 -5.23 26.44 4.47
CA LYS A 224 -5.30 27.42 3.37
C LYS A 224 -6.69 27.50 2.76
N SER A 225 -7.33 26.35 2.52
CA SER A 225 -8.71 26.31 1.98
C SER A 225 -9.76 26.98 2.88
N ARG A 226 -9.39 27.25 4.14
CA ARG A 226 -10.24 27.86 5.17
C ARG A 226 -9.79 29.24 5.63
N GLY A 227 -8.67 29.72 5.09
CA GLY A 227 -8.08 30.99 5.54
C GLY A 227 -7.57 30.98 6.98
N ILE A 228 -7.27 29.80 7.55
CA ILE A 228 -6.75 29.67 8.92
C ILE A 228 -5.21 29.65 8.84
N PRO A 229 -4.49 30.45 9.64
CA PRO A 229 -3.04 30.39 9.67
C PRO A 229 -2.54 29.01 10.12
N CYS A 230 -1.50 28.51 9.45
CA CYS A 230 -0.91 27.21 9.73
C CYS A 230 0.59 27.33 10.00
N VAL A 231 1.03 26.73 11.09
CA VAL A 231 2.44 26.65 11.50
C VAL A 231 2.84 25.18 11.57
N ALA A 232 3.97 24.83 10.97
CA ALA A 232 4.55 23.51 11.07
C ALA A 232 5.80 23.52 11.94
N ILE A 233 5.91 22.53 12.82
CA ILE A 233 7.05 22.32 13.70
C ILE A 233 7.75 21.03 13.25
N GLY A 234 8.94 21.16 12.70
CA GLY A 234 9.77 20.06 12.24
C GLY A 234 10.85 19.71 13.25
N GLY A 235 11.19 18.43 13.38
CA GLY A 235 12.41 18.04 14.10
C GLY A 235 13.67 18.60 13.40
N SER A 236 13.70 18.54 12.07
CA SER A 236 14.69 19.20 11.21
C SER A 236 14.00 19.85 10.01
N VAL A 237 14.41 21.07 9.66
CA VAL A 237 13.93 21.85 8.50
C VAL A 237 15.15 22.39 7.75
N PRO A 238 15.49 21.86 6.55
CA PRO A 238 16.65 22.35 5.80
C PRO A 238 16.47 23.82 5.40
N ILE A 239 17.45 24.66 5.73
CA ILE A 239 17.42 26.12 5.51
C ILE A 239 17.20 26.52 4.03
N ASN A 240 17.60 25.66 3.09
CA ASN A 240 17.57 25.93 1.64
C ASN A 240 16.57 25.06 0.83
N GLU A 241 15.66 24.34 1.48
CA GLU A 241 14.59 23.61 0.78
C GLU A 241 13.23 24.14 1.23
N SER A 242 12.58 24.98 0.41
CA SER A 242 11.19 25.37 0.70
C SER A 242 10.30 24.13 0.59
N ALA A 243 9.91 23.59 1.73
CA ALA A 243 9.06 22.40 1.81
C ALA A 243 7.63 22.70 1.39
N ASN A 244 7.15 23.94 1.53
CA ASN A 244 5.91 24.46 0.94
C ASN A 244 5.87 25.98 1.18
N ASP A 245 5.61 26.80 0.15
CA ASP A 245 5.56 28.27 0.30
C ASP A 245 4.36 28.72 1.17
N ASP A 246 3.37 27.84 1.35
CA ASP A 246 2.18 28.05 2.17
C ASP A 246 2.37 27.66 3.65
N LEU A 247 3.58 27.29 4.09
CA LEU A 247 3.82 26.72 5.42
C LEU A 247 4.90 27.50 6.19
N LEU A 248 4.50 28.25 7.22
CA LEU A 248 5.45 28.79 8.20
C LEU A 248 6.05 27.63 8.98
N SER A 249 7.33 27.34 8.77
CA SER A 249 8.01 26.16 9.34
C SER A 249 9.07 26.58 10.34
N PHE A 250 9.06 25.95 11.52
CA PHE A 250 10.08 26.13 12.55
C PHE A 250 10.80 24.81 12.81
N SER A 251 12.13 24.87 12.92
CA SER A 251 12.96 23.71 13.29
C SER A 251 13.14 23.66 14.81
N LEU A 252 12.99 22.47 15.40
CA LEU A 252 13.31 22.23 16.81
C LEU A 252 14.80 21.94 17.02
N CYS A 253 15.49 21.45 15.99
CA CYS A 253 16.94 21.30 15.99
C CYS A 253 17.59 22.40 15.16
N ASN A 254 18.63 23.04 15.71
CA ASN A 254 19.51 23.92 14.95
C ASN A 254 20.41 23.03 14.07
N GLU A 255 20.10 22.90 12.79
CA GLU A 255 21.06 22.49 11.75
C GLU A 255 21.03 23.50 10.61
#